data_AF-A0A4Z0V6W7-F1
#
_entry.id   AF-A0A4Z0V6W7-F1
#
_cell.length_a   1.000
_cell.length_b   1.000
_cell.length_c   1.000
_cell.angle_alpha   90.00
_cell.angle_beta   90.00
_cell.angle_gamma   90.00
#
_symmetry.space_group_name_H-M   'P 1'
#
loop_
_entity.id
_entity.type
_entity.pdbx_description
1 polymer ?
#
loop_
_entity_poly.entity_id
_entity_poly.type
_entity_poly.pdbx_seq_one_letter_code
_entity_poly.pdbx_strand_id
1 'polypeptide(L)'
;MATETRHINYKSDFVLRERFRDAAGKIVPLPDGVDFVLTYTVKHGHTFTASRSGDAYKNCLPDGDALLVIFKDHGLCEGTLRRELHLQLINDLMPDGLQNVYYPADPGVELWQFATDSPASWSATCWRHTPARPAVHL
;
A
#
# COMPACT_ATOMS: atom_id res chain seq x y z
N MET A 1 -15.74 -16.37 1.71
CA MET A 1 -15.43 -15.88 0.35
C MET A 1 -13.92 -15.90 0.21
N ALA A 2 -13.35 -16.79 -0.59
CA ALA A 2 -11.93 -16.73 -0.88
C ALA A 2 -11.70 -15.52 -1.79
N THR A 3 -10.99 -14.51 -1.32
CA THR A 3 -10.55 -13.41 -2.18
C THR A 3 -9.61 -14.01 -3.22
N GLU A 4 -9.94 -13.85 -4.50
CA GLU A 4 -9.06 -14.29 -5.59
C GLU A 4 -7.72 -13.58 -5.48
N THR A 5 -6.62 -14.33 -5.53
CA THR A 5 -5.27 -13.76 -5.47
C THR A 5 -5.01 -12.95 -6.74
N ARG A 6 -4.73 -11.66 -6.57
CA ARG A 6 -4.30 -10.78 -7.66
C ARG A 6 -2.79 -10.89 -7.84
N HIS A 7 -2.34 -11.15 -9.05
CA HIS A 7 -0.92 -11.17 -9.37
C HIS A 7 -0.42 -9.82 -9.89
N ILE A 8 0.77 -9.42 -9.44
CA ILE A 8 1.47 -8.20 -9.88
C ILE A 8 2.91 -8.57 -10.21
N ASN A 9 3.42 -8.09 -11.36
CA ASN A 9 4.83 -8.29 -11.68
C ASN A 9 5.72 -7.65 -10.61
N TYR A 10 6.62 -8.42 -9.99
CA TYR A 10 7.42 -7.95 -8.84
C TYR A 10 8.39 -6.82 -9.17
N LYS A 11 8.65 -6.53 -10.46
CA LYS A 11 9.53 -5.42 -10.89
C LYS A 11 8.77 -4.12 -11.17
N SER A 12 7.45 -4.17 -11.23
CA SER A 12 6.62 -3.02 -11.58
C SER A 12 6.39 -2.13 -10.36
N ASP A 13 6.35 -0.82 -10.57
CA ASP A 13 5.71 0.08 -9.60
C ASP A 13 4.20 -0.19 -9.58
N PHE A 14 3.57 -0.13 -8.40
CA PHE A 14 2.12 -0.30 -8.25
C PHE A 14 1.56 0.48 -7.06
N VAL A 15 0.24 0.61 -7.04
CA VAL A 15 -0.50 1.20 -5.92
C VAL A 15 -1.46 0.17 -5.35
N LEU A 16 -1.47 0.02 -4.03
CA LEU A 16 -2.51 -0.69 -3.31
C LEU A 16 -3.44 0.31 -2.62
N ARG A 17 -4.74 0.10 -2.76
CA ARG A 17 -5.76 0.88 -2.06
C ARG A 17 -6.21 0.11 -0.82
N GLU A 18 -5.61 0.45 0.31
CA GLU A 18 -5.85 -0.21 1.60
C GLU A 18 -7.13 0.31 2.24
N ARG A 19 -7.97 -0.63 2.69
CA ARG A 19 -9.18 -0.36 3.47
C ARG A 19 -9.11 -1.17 4.74
N PHE A 20 -9.25 -0.49 5.87
CA PHE A 20 -9.22 -1.14 7.17
C PHE A 20 -10.62 -1.57 7.57
N ARG A 21 -10.70 -2.69 8.28
CA ARG A 21 -11.96 -3.23 8.77
C ARG A 21 -11.90 -3.37 10.27
N ASP A 22 -12.99 -3.03 10.95
CA ASP A 22 -13.15 -3.31 12.37
C ASP A 22 -13.46 -4.80 12.62
N ALA A 23 -13.63 -5.17 13.89
CA ALA A 23 -13.96 -6.55 14.29
C ALA A 23 -15.30 -7.05 13.73
N ALA A 24 -16.20 -6.15 13.32
CA ALA A 24 -17.47 -6.48 12.68
C ALA A 24 -17.34 -6.59 11.14
N GLY A 25 -16.15 -6.36 10.59
CA GLY A 25 -15.88 -6.38 9.15
C GLY A 25 -16.29 -5.10 8.42
N LYS A 26 -16.72 -4.06 9.14
CA LYS A 26 -17.11 -2.78 8.56
C LYS A 26 -15.85 -2.00 8.18
N ILE A 27 -15.87 -1.36 7.00
CA ILE A 27 -14.79 -0.46 6.59
C ILE A 27 -14.75 0.73 7.55
N VAL A 28 -13.58 1.00 8.10
CA VAL A 28 -13.31 2.13 8.99
C VAL A 28 -12.14 2.93 8.45
N PRO A 29 -12.18 4.28 8.53
CA PRO A 29 -11.01 5.09 8.25
C PRO A 29 -9.93 4.84 9.30
N LEU A 30 -8.67 5.13 8.96
CA LEU A 30 -7.65 5.26 10.00
C LEU A 30 -8.06 6.41 10.93
N PRO A 31 -7.88 6.28 12.27
CA PRO A 31 -8.22 7.37 13.17
C PRO A 31 -7.39 8.62 12.86
N ASP A 32 -8.06 9.77 12.87
CA ASP A 32 -7.39 11.05 12.64
C ASP A 32 -6.29 11.28 13.68
N GLY A 33 -5.14 11.78 13.23
CA GLY A 33 -4.03 12.12 14.11
C GLY A 33 -3.21 10.94 14.63
N VAL A 34 -3.57 9.69 14.33
CA VAL A 34 -2.82 8.51 14.79
C VAL A 34 -1.61 8.21 13.89
N ASP A 35 -0.47 7.98 14.52
CA ASP A 35 0.75 7.53 13.86
C ASP A 35 0.69 6.03 13.57
N PHE A 36 1.18 5.63 12.40
CA PHE A 36 1.13 4.24 11.96
C PHE A 36 2.29 3.85 11.06
N VAL A 37 2.57 2.55 11.06
CA VAL A 37 3.46 1.90 10.10
C VAL A 37 2.73 0.71 9.48
N LEU A 38 2.71 0.66 8.15
CA LEU A 38 2.36 -0.51 7.37
C LEU A 38 3.65 -1.18 6.90
N THR A 39 3.85 -2.42 7.31
CA THR A 39 4.98 -3.24 6.88
C THR A 39 4.49 -4.30 5.92
N TYR A 40 5.02 -4.28 4.71
CA TYR A 40 4.79 -5.27 3.68
C TYR A 40 5.99 -6.19 3.57
N THR A 41 5.76 -7.50 3.56
CA THR A 41 6.81 -8.51 3.49
C THR A 41 6.47 -9.60 2.48
N VAL A 42 7.51 -10.18 1.90
CA VAL A 42 7.43 -11.45 1.18
C VAL A 42 8.26 -12.50 1.93
N LYS A 43 8.07 -13.79 1.63
CA LYS A 43 8.74 -14.91 2.34
C LYS A 43 10.27 -14.78 2.42
N HIS A 44 10.89 -14.08 1.49
CA HIS A 44 12.34 -13.88 1.41
C HIS A 44 12.89 -12.81 2.39
N GLY A 45 12.07 -12.25 3.27
CA GLY A 45 12.51 -11.28 4.30
C GLY A 45 12.73 -9.86 3.77
N HIS A 46 12.48 -9.61 2.48
CA HIS A 46 12.44 -8.26 1.92
C HIS A 46 11.21 -7.52 2.45
N THR A 47 11.42 -6.27 2.87
CA THR A 47 10.38 -5.46 3.49
C THR A 47 10.22 -4.13 2.77
N PHE A 48 8.99 -3.65 2.72
CA PHE A 48 8.63 -2.31 2.25
C PHE A 48 7.73 -1.67 3.29
N THR A 49 7.92 -0.38 3.57
CA THR A 49 7.14 0.32 4.59
C THR A 49 6.45 1.56 4.03
N ALA A 50 5.24 1.79 4.53
CA ALA A 50 4.52 3.05 4.38
C ALA A 50 4.07 3.51 5.75
N SER A 51 4.08 4.82 6.00
CA SER A 51 3.86 5.32 7.36
C SER A 51 3.29 6.73 7.38
N ARG A 52 2.68 7.06 8.51
CA ARG A 52 2.42 8.43 8.95
C ARG A 52 3.10 8.65 10.29
N SER A 53 3.81 9.77 10.42
CA SER A 53 4.31 10.26 11.70
C SER A 53 4.07 11.76 11.81
N GLY A 54 3.27 12.17 12.80
CA GLY A 54 2.65 13.49 12.79
C GLY A 54 1.92 13.71 11.47
N ASP A 55 2.11 14.86 10.82
CA ASP A 55 1.43 15.18 9.55
C ASP A 55 2.18 14.68 8.30
N ALA A 56 3.33 14.01 8.48
CA ALA A 56 4.15 13.54 7.38
C ALA A 56 3.75 12.12 6.94
N TYR A 57 3.39 11.96 5.67
CA TYR A 57 3.16 10.67 5.05
C TYR A 57 4.38 10.24 4.22
N LYS A 58 4.72 8.95 4.30
CA LYS A 58 5.80 8.33 3.53
C LYS A 58 5.28 7.10 2.80
N ASN A 59 5.50 7.05 1.48
CA ASN A 59 5.06 5.96 0.60
C ASN A 59 3.54 5.69 0.61
N CYS A 60 2.75 6.64 1.11
CA CYS A 60 1.31 6.56 1.09
C CYS A 60 0.66 7.94 1.11
N LEU A 61 -0.63 7.99 0.76
CA LEU A 61 -1.46 9.20 0.80
C LEU A 61 -2.89 8.82 1.22
N PRO A 62 -3.60 9.65 1.99
CA PRO A 62 -5.02 9.44 2.26
C PRO A 62 -5.86 9.60 0.99
N ASP A 63 -6.88 8.74 0.82
CA ASP A 63 -7.84 8.76 -0.30
C ASP A 63 -9.24 8.39 0.20
N GLY A 64 -9.95 9.39 0.75
CA GLY A 64 -11.30 9.21 1.28
C GLY A 64 -11.34 8.20 2.42
N ASP A 65 -12.01 7.05 2.19
CA ASP A 65 -12.13 5.93 3.14
C ASP A 65 -10.93 4.96 3.12
N ALA A 66 -9.90 5.26 2.33
CA ALA A 66 -8.79 4.38 2.06
C ALA A 66 -7.44 5.09 2.22
N LEU A 67 -6.38 4.28 2.23
CA LEU A 67 -5.00 4.74 2.12
C LEU A 67 -4.42 4.19 0.80
N LEU A 68 -3.87 5.07 -0.04
CA LEU A 68 -3.11 4.65 -1.22
C LEU A 68 -1.68 4.39 -0.79
N VAL A 69 -1.22 3.16 -0.88
CA VAL A 69 0.16 2.78 -0.65
C VAL A 69 0.88 2.66 -1.98
N ILE A 70 1.95 3.43 -2.14
CA ILE A 70 2.67 3.64 -3.40
C ILE A 70 3.96 2.83 -3.35
N PHE A 71 3.98 1.69 -4.02
CA PHE A 71 5.13 0.80 -4.12
C PHE A 71 6.02 1.27 -5.27
N LYS A 72 6.78 2.33 -5.03
CA LYS A 72 7.80 2.83 -5.95
C LYS A 72 9.17 2.31 -5.55
N ASP A 73 9.91 1.72 -6.50
CA ASP A 73 11.28 1.21 -6.27
C ASP A 73 11.34 0.32 -5.01
N HIS A 74 10.32 -0.52 -4.82
CA HIS A 74 9.98 -1.11 -3.53
C HIS A 74 10.91 -2.23 -3.05
N GLY A 75 11.78 -2.77 -3.92
CA GLY A 75 12.81 -3.76 -3.55
C GLY A 75 12.29 -5.11 -3.03
N LEU A 76 11.00 -5.41 -3.26
CA LEU A 76 10.40 -6.70 -2.90
C LEU A 76 10.66 -7.72 -4.01
N CYS A 77 10.87 -8.97 -3.61
CA CYS A 77 11.02 -10.11 -4.51
C CYS A 77 9.68 -10.82 -4.74
N GLU A 78 9.70 -11.89 -5.52
CA GLU A 78 8.54 -12.75 -5.74
C GLU A 78 8.01 -13.39 -4.43
N GLY A 79 6.70 -13.58 -4.37
CA GLY A 79 5.98 -14.28 -3.32
C GLY A 79 4.65 -13.62 -2.91
N THR A 80 3.88 -14.34 -2.09
CA THR A 80 2.68 -13.81 -1.44
C THR A 80 3.03 -12.61 -0.57
N LEU A 81 2.39 -11.48 -0.85
CA LEU A 81 2.54 -10.27 -0.08
C LEU A 81 1.81 -10.42 1.26
N ARG A 82 2.49 -10.17 2.36
CA ARG A 82 1.91 -10.08 3.71
C ARG A 82 1.98 -8.63 4.16
N ARG A 83 0.97 -8.19 4.92
CA ARG A 83 0.89 -6.83 5.44
C ARG A 83 0.60 -6.86 6.93
N GLU A 84 1.33 -6.06 7.69
CA GLU A 84 1.05 -5.78 9.10
C GLU A 84 0.83 -4.27 9.28
N LEU A 85 -0.25 -3.88 9.95
CA LEU A 85 -0.43 -2.51 10.43
C LEU A 85 -0.02 -2.47 11.89
N HIS A 86 0.86 -1.54 12.22
CA HIS A 86 1.23 -1.15 13.56
C HIS A 86 0.66 0.25 13.83
N LEU A 87 -0.22 0.36 14.82
CA LEU A 87 -0.76 1.62 15.31
C LEU A 87 -0.09 2.00 16.64
N GLN A 88 0.23 3.28 16.78
CA GLN A 88 0.73 3.87 18.01
C GLN A 88 -0.36 4.76 18.62
N LEU A 89 -1.06 4.24 19.62
CA LEU A 89 -2.18 4.92 20.26
C LEU A 89 -1.74 5.55 21.57
N ILE A 90 -2.13 6.80 21.81
CA ILE A 90 -1.93 7.45 23.12
C ILE A 90 -2.83 6.74 24.15
N ASN A 91 -2.22 6.22 25.21
CA ASN A 91 -2.93 5.50 26.26
C ASN A 91 -2.21 5.66 27.61
N ASP A 92 -2.78 6.47 28.49
CA ASP A 92 -2.22 6.77 29.82
C ASP A 92 -2.20 5.57 30.77
N LEU A 93 -2.85 4.45 30.42
CA LEU A 93 -2.75 3.20 31.17
C LEU A 93 -1.42 2.48 30.91
N MET A 94 -0.74 2.77 29.80
CA MET A 94 0.58 2.20 29.49
C MET A 94 1.68 2.99 30.22
N PRO A 95 2.71 2.32 30.77
CA PRO A 95 3.77 3.02 31.52
C PRO A 95 4.52 4.11 30.74
N ASP A 96 4.58 4.01 29.42
CA ASP A 96 5.20 4.96 28.49
C ASP A 96 4.18 5.88 27.79
N GLY A 97 2.89 5.78 28.14
CA GLY A 97 1.81 6.52 27.52
C GLY A 97 1.46 6.06 26.10
N LEU A 98 2.07 4.97 25.59
CA LEU A 98 1.87 4.51 24.21
C LEU A 98 1.45 3.04 24.16
N GLN A 99 0.27 2.80 23.58
CA GLN A 99 -0.17 1.46 23.25
C GLN A 99 0.17 1.12 21.79
N ASN A 100 1.00 0.10 21.61
CA ASN A 100 1.33 -0.45 20.30
C ASN A 100 0.36 -1.57 19.94
N VAL A 101 -0.37 -1.44 18.83
CA VAL A 101 -1.35 -2.44 18.38
C VAL A 101 -1.01 -2.93 16.98
N TYR A 102 -0.99 -4.25 16.80
CA TYR A 102 -0.58 -4.91 15.55
C TYR A 102 -1.74 -5.67 14.92
N TYR A 103 -1.97 -5.43 13.63
CA TYR A 103 -3.00 -6.08 12.83
C TYR A 103 -2.38 -6.68 11.58
N PRO A 104 -2.07 -8.00 11.55
CA PRO A 104 -1.66 -8.69 10.33
C PRO A 104 -2.86 -8.92 9.41
N ALA A 105 -2.65 -8.87 8.09
CA ALA A 105 -3.63 -9.32 7.09
C ALA A 105 -2.96 -9.85 5.82
N ASP A 106 -3.74 -10.61 5.06
CA ASP A 106 -3.43 -11.02 3.70
C ASP A 106 -4.13 -10.06 2.71
N PRO A 107 -3.38 -9.24 1.95
CA PRO A 107 -3.95 -8.37 0.92
C PRO A 107 -4.54 -9.14 -0.27
N GLY A 108 -4.29 -10.46 -0.38
CA GLY A 108 -4.67 -11.25 -1.55
C GLY A 108 -3.84 -10.88 -2.78
N VAL A 109 -2.56 -10.52 -2.59
CA VAL A 109 -1.64 -10.12 -3.66
C VAL A 109 -0.46 -11.08 -3.70
N GLU A 110 -0.11 -11.55 -4.90
CA GLU A 110 1.11 -12.29 -5.16
C GLU A 110 2.01 -11.49 -6.11
N LEU A 111 3.25 -11.25 -5.68
CA LEU A 111 4.28 -10.68 -6.54
C LEU A 111 4.93 -11.82 -7.33
N TRP A 112 4.92 -11.74 -8.65
CA TRP A 112 5.41 -12.83 -9.51
C TRP A 112 6.21 -12.34 -10.72
N GLN A 113 6.96 -13.22 -11.37
CA GLN A 113 7.75 -12.89 -12.55
C GLN A 113 6.96 -12.63 -13.84
N PHE A 114 5.66 -12.99 -13.90
CA PHE A 114 4.85 -12.91 -15.10
C PHE A 114 4.05 -11.60 -15.20
N ALA A 115 3.22 -11.46 -16.24
CA ALA A 115 2.42 -10.26 -16.46
C ALA A 115 1.50 -9.98 -15.28
N THR A 116 1.38 -8.71 -14.86
CA THR A 116 0.37 -8.30 -13.88
C THR A 116 -1.02 -8.66 -14.37
N ASP A 117 -1.86 -9.20 -13.48
CA ASP A 117 -3.25 -9.47 -13.80
C ASP A 117 -3.91 -8.18 -14.27
N SER A 118 -4.38 -8.25 -15.51
CA SER A 118 -4.89 -7.08 -16.19
C SER A 118 -6.40 -7.17 -16.20
N PRO A 119 -7.12 -6.10 -15.82
CA PRO A 119 -8.51 -6.01 -16.21
C PRO A 119 -8.53 -6.08 -17.74
N ALA A 120 -9.21 -7.07 -18.29
CA ALA A 120 -9.10 -7.46 -19.69
C ALA A 120 -9.20 -6.24 -20.64
N SER A 121 -8.07 -5.81 -21.21
CA SER A 121 -7.89 -5.10 -22.50
C SER A 121 -6.55 -4.34 -22.54
N TRP A 122 -5.48 -5.06 -22.89
CA TRP A 122 -4.32 -4.40 -23.48
C TRP A 122 -4.68 -4.05 -24.93
N SER A 123 -5.35 -2.91 -25.16
CA SER A 123 -5.25 -2.27 -26.47
C SER A 123 -3.96 -1.45 -26.47
N ALA A 124 -3.10 -1.68 -27.47
CA ALA A 124 -1.79 -1.05 -27.62
C ALA A 124 -1.83 0.46 -27.94
N THR A 125 -2.79 1.21 -27.38
CA THR A 125 -3.08 2.60 -27.76
C THR A 125 -2.50 3.64 -26.79
N CYS A 126 -2.12 3.26 -25.56
CA CYS A 126 -1.65 4.22 -24.54
C CYS A 126 -0.17 4.64 -24.63
N TRP A 127 0.53 4.40 -25.74
CA TRP A 127 1.90 4.94 -25.98
C TRP A 127 1.92 6.27 -26.74
N ARG A 128 0.80 6.99 -26.84
CA ARG A 128 0.79 8.35 -27.40
C ARG A 128 0.23 9.35 -26.40
N HIS A 129 1.03 9.81 -25.45
CA HIS A 129 0.94 11.19 -24.97
C HIS A 129 2.28 11.63 -24.37
N THR A 130 3.17 12.10 -25.24
CA THR A 130 4.05 13.22 -24.90
C THR A 130 3.55 14.40 -25.75
N PRO A 131 2.87 15.41 -25.20
CA PRO A 131 2.66 16.65 -25.94
C PRO A 131 4.01 17.36 -26.09
N ALA A 132 4.28 17.77 -27.32
CA ALA A 132 5.47 18.48 -27.74
C ALA A 132 5.77 19.71 -26.86
N ARG A 133 7.05 19.93 -26.53
CA ARG A 133 7.54 21.21 -26.00
C ARG A 133 7.18 22.30 -27.03
N PRO A 134 6.56 23.43 -26.64
CA PRO A 134 6.52 24.57 -27.53
C PRO A 134 7.94 25.14 -27.66
N ALA A 135 8.32 25.40 -28.91
CA ALA A 135 9.58 26.04 -29.26
C ALA A 135 9.63 27.49 -28.75
N VAL A 136 10.84 27.85 -28.37
CA VAL A 136 11.43 29.14 -27.98
C VAL A 136 10.82 30.37 -28.65
N HIS A 137 10.62 31.43 -27.85
CA HIS A 137 10.34 32.80 -28.28
C HIS A 137 11.49 33.40 -29.10
N LEU A 138 11.13 34.06 -30.21
CA LEU A 138 11.86 35.20 -30.80
C LEU A 138 10.84 36.30 -31.10
#